data_AF-A0A2V8TIZ5-F1
#
_entry.id   AF-A0A2V8TIZ5-F1
#
_cell.length_a   1.000
_cell.length_b   1.000
_cell.length_c   1.000
_cell.angle_alpha   90.00
_cell.angle_beta   90.00
_cell.angle_gamma   90.00
#
_symmetry.space_group_name_H-M   'P 1'
#
loop_
_entity.id
_entity.type
_entity.pdbx_description
1 polymer ?
#
loop_
_entity_poly.entity_id
_entity_poly.type
_entity_poly.pdbx_seq_one_letter_code
_entity_poly.pdbx_strand_id
1 'polypeptide(L)'
;GLILLCGVNLTAGGFEQAKLQDAAAPPPVAPAHFHHLHLNATDPAAAIDFYTSKFDCEKGRFAGLMDAVWTQKSWMLFTKVGSPPPWELTSAIWHFGWGAE
;
A
#
# COMPACT_ATOMS: atom_id res chain seq x y z
N GLY A 1 -58.89 31.98 1.33
CA GLY A 1 -58.30 33.18 0.72
C GLY A 1 -57.49 33.90 1.76
N LEU A 2 -56.22 34.14 1.48
CA LEU A 2 -55.43 35.32 1.88
C LEU A 2 -54.05 35.14 1.23
N ILE A 3 -53.76 35.92 0.18
CA ILE A 3 -52.48 35.93 -0.51
C ILE A 3 -51.61 36.99 0.19
N LEU A 4 -50.49 36.56 0.76
CA LEU A 4 -49.44 37.45 1.24
C LEU A 4 -48.52 37.79 0.05
N LEU A 5 -48.65 39.00 -0.49
CA LEU A 5 -47.78 39.53 -1.54
C LEU A 5 -46.50 40.10 -0.89
N CYS A 6 -45.40 39.33 -0.91
CA CYS A 6 -44.06 39.90 -0.77
C CYS A 6 -43.63 40.44 -2.14
N GLY A 7 -43.50 41.76 -2.24
CA GLY A 7 -43.06 42.44 -3.45
C GLY A 7 -41.61 42.10 -3.79
N VAL A 8 -41.39 41.63 -5.02
CA VAL A 8 -40.07 41.55 -5.64
C VAL A 8 -39.93 42.79 -6.52
N ASN A 9 -39.03 43.70 -6.15
CA ASN A 9 -38.59 44.76 -7.04
C ASN A 9 -37.77 44.14 -8.18
N LEU A 10 -38.29 44.29 -9.41
CA LEU A 10 -37.61 43.86 -10.61
C LEU A 10 -36.61 44.96 -11.03
N THR A 11 -35.35 44.84 -10.60
CA THR A 11 -34.26 45.60 -11.20
C THR A 11 -33.70 44.84 -12.40
N ALA A 12 -33.54 45.58 -13.50
CA ALA A 12 -33.06 45.08 -14.77
C ALA A 12 -31.67 44.42 -14.69
N GLY A 13 -31.55 43.29 -15.38
CA GLY A 13 -30.31 42.91 -16.07
C GLY A 13 -29.21 42.27 -15.25
N GLY A 14 -29.18 40.94 -15.27
CA GLY A 14 -28.00 40.15 -14.91
C GLY A 14 -28.33 38.67 -14.82
N PHE A 15 -28.12 37.91 -15.89
CA PHE A 15 -28.02 36.45 -15.77
C PHE A 15 -26.66 36.16 -15.12
N GLU A 16 -26.63 36.02 -13.79
CA GLU A 16 -25.45 35.51 -13.12
C GLU A 16 -25.38 34.01 -13.36
N GLN A 17 -24.54 33.62 -14.32
CA GLN A 17 -24.25 32.23 -14.61
C GLN A 17 -23.62 31.62 -13.35
N ALA A 18 -24.38 30.79 -12.63
CA ALA A 18 -23.85 30.01 -11.53
C ALA A 18 -22.67 29.18 -12.08
N LYS A 19 -21.45 29.55 -11.69
CA LYS A 19 -20.24 28.82 -12.04
C LYS A 19 -20.39 27.44 -11.40
N LEU A 20 -20.64 26.41 -12.21
CA LEU A 20 -20.46 25.02 -11.80
C LEU A 20 -19.04 24.95 -11.24
N GLN A 21 -18.92 24.72 -9.92
CA GLN A 21 -17.64 24.42 -9.32
C GLN A 21 -17.20 23.11 -9.96
N ASP A 22 -16.21 23.19 -10.85
CA ASP A 22 -15.50 22.01 -11.32
C ASP A 22 -15.07 21.23 -10.09
N ALA A 23 -15.63 20.03 -9.92
CA ALA A 23 -15.23 19.14 -8.84
C ALA A 23 -13.72 18.95 -8.98
N ALA A 24 -12.98 19.28 -7.91
CA ALA A 24 -11.53 19.12 -7.92
C ALA A 24 -11.20 17.68 -8.31
N ALA A 25 -10.30 17.51 -9.27
CA ALA A 25 -9.81 16.19 -9.64
C ALA A 25 -9.25 15.51 -8.39
N PRO A 26 -9.49 14.20 -8.19
CA PRO A 26 -8.95 13.48 -7.05
C PRO A 26 -7.43 13.61 -7.05
N PRO A 27 -6.79 13.68 -5.86
CA PRO A 27 -5.35 13.79 -5.76
C PRO A 27 -4.68 12.60 -6.46
N PRO A 28 -3.48 12.79 -7.03
CA PRO A 28 -2.75 11.71 -7.68
C PRO A 28 -2.49 10.57 -6.70
N VAL A 29 -2.82 9.36 -7.12
CA VAL A 29 -2.57 8.14 -6.36
C VAL A 29 -1.09 7.77 -6.51
N ALA A 30 -0.43 7.47 -5.39
CA ALA A 30 0.96 7.01 -5.41
C ALA A 30 1.09 5.72 -6.25
N PRO A 31 2.17 5.57 -7.03
CA PRO A 31 2.38 4.36 -7.81
C PRO A 31 2.47 3.12 -6.90
N ALA A 32 1.89 2.01 -7.36
CA ALA A 32 1.99 0.73 -6.68
C ALA A 32 3.44 0.22 -6.72
N HIS A 33 3.88 -0.38 -5.62
CA HIS A 33 5.19 -1.03 -5.51
C HIS A 33 5.06 -2.30 -4.68
N PHE A 34 6.10 -3.14 -4.74
CA PHE A 34 6.15 -4.36 -3.94
C PHE A 34 6.37 -4.00 -2.47
N HIS A 35 5.36 -4.23 -1.64
CA HIS A 35 5.41 -3.78 -0.25
C HIS A 35 6.11 -4.79 0.66
N HIS A 36 5.74 -6.06 0.59
CA HIS A 36 6.39 -7.16 1.30
C HIS A 36 6.03 -8.53 0.74
N LEU A 37 6.81 -9.54 1.11
CA LEU A 37 6.44 -10.95 0.99
C LEU A 37 6.54 -11.67 2.32
N HIS A 38 5.83 -12.79 2.42
CA HIS A 38 5.92 -13.72 3.54
C HIS A 38 6.53 -15.04 3.04
N LEU A 39 7.57 -15.50 3.72
CA LEU A 39 8.12 -16.84 3.54
C LEU A 39 7.72 -17.73 4.70
N ASN A 40 7.30 -18.96 4.39
CA ASN A 40 7.15 -20.00 5.40
C ASN A 40 8.52 -20.51 5.79
N ALA A 41 8.83 -20.51 7.09
CA ALA A 41 10.10 -21.00 7.63
C ALA A 41 9.84 -21.89 8.85
N THR A 42 10.57 -23.00 8.97
CA THR A 42 10.56 -23.81 10.20
C THR A 42 11.31 -23.11 11.34
N ASP A 43 12.31 -22.28 10.99
CA ASP A 43 13.05 -21.42 11.90
C ASP A 43 13.19 -20.00 11.31
N PRO A 44 12.29 -19.06 11.66
CA PRO A 44 12.37 -17.67 11.23
C PRO A 44 13.66 -16.95 11.62
N ALA A 45 14.22 -17.25 12.80
CA ALA A 45 15.43 -16.57 13.27
C ALA A 45 16.64 -16.98 12.43
N ALA A 46 16.78 -18.28 12.18
CA ALA A 46 17.82 -18.80 11.29
C ALA A 46 17.64 -18.30 9.84
N ALA A 47 16.41 -18.13 9.37
CA ALA A 47 16.15 -17.55 8.05
C ALA A 47 16.59 -16.09 7.96
N ILE A 48 16.26 -15.27 8.97
CA ILE A 48 16.71 -13.87 9.06
C ILE A 48 18.23 -13.79 9.05
N ASP A 49 18.89 -14.63 9.84
CA ASP A 49 20.36 -14.70 9.89
C ASP A 49 20.95 -15.11 8.54
N PHE A 50 20.36 -16.12 7.89
CA PHE A 50 20.79 -16.54 6.56
C PHE A 50 20.73 -15.38 5.56
N TYR A 51 19.58 -14.74 5.40
CA TYR A 51 19.42 -13.70 4.38
C TYR A 51 20.35 -12.50 4.65
N THR A 52 20.42 -12.03 5.89
CA THR A 52 21.27 -10.88 6.25
C THR A 52 22.77 -11.19 6.21
N SER A 53 23.17 -12.47 6.23
CA SER A 53 24.57 -12.87 6.03
C SER A 53 24.97 -13.06 4.56
N LYS A 54 24.00 -13.20 3.65
CA LYS A 54 24.24 -13.58 2.25
C LYS A 54 23.91 -12.49 1.25
N PHE A 55 23.01 -11.58 1.61
CA PHE A 55 22.52 -10.53 0.73
C PHE A 55 22.68 -9.16 1.40
N ASP A 56 22.78 -8.13 0.58
CA ASP A 56 22.79 -6.74 1.02
C ASP A 56 21.40 -6.34 1.54
N CYS A 57 21.16 -6.69 2.80
CA CYS A 57 19.90 -6.49 3.51
C CYS A 57 20.14 -6.48 5.02
N GLU A 58 19.18 -5.92 5.75
CA GLU A 58 19.35 -5.64 7.18
C GLU A 58 18.28 -6.34 8.01
N LYS A 59 18.63 -6.70 9.24
CA LYS A 59 17.64 -7.09 10.25
C LYS A 59 16.81 -5.87 10.59
N GLY A 60 15.50 -6.05 10.69
CA GLY A 60 14.59 -4.98 11.09
C GLY A 60 13.38 -5.49 11.85
N ARG A 61 12.50 -4.56 12.25
CA ARG A 61 11.21 -4.90 12.85
C ARG A 61 10.07 -4.28 12.05
N PHE A 62 9.27 -5.12 11.41
CA PHE A 62 8.10 -4.67 10.68
C PHE A 62 7.04 -4.14 11.65
N ALA A 63 6.65 -2.88 11.44
CA ALA A 63 5.74 -2.12 12.30
C ALA A 63 6.15 -2.10 13.79
N GLY A 64 7.41 -2.34 14.13
CA GLY A 64 7.88 -2.46 15.52
C GLY A 64 7.40 -3.73 16.25
N LEU A 65 6.75 -4.67 15.55
CA LEU A 65 6.11 -5.85 16.14
C LEU A 65 6.84 -7.14 15.81
N MET A 66 7.21 -7.35 14.55
CA MET A 66 7.72 -8.62 14.03
C MET A 66 9.15 -8.48 13.53
N ASP A 67 10.03 -9.40 13.92
CA ASP A 67 11.37 -9.49 13.36
C ASP A 67 11.30 -9.85 11.87
N ALA A 68 12.07 -9.12 11.07
CA ALA A 68 11.97 -9.12 9.63
C ALA A 68 13.33 -8.82 8.99
N VAL A 69 13.38 -8.94 7.66
CA VAL A 69 14.49 -8.44 6.84
C VAL A 69 14.02 -7.25 6.01
N TRP A 70 14.77 -6.15 6.06
CA TRP A 70 14.62 -5.01 5.16
C TRP A 70 15.53 -5.21 3.94
N THR A 71 14.93 -5.32 2.75
CA THR A 71 15.62 -5.55 1.49
C THR A 71 15.50 -4.32 0.60
N GLN A 72 16.31 -3.29 0.86
CA GLN A 72 16.40 -2.01 0.14
C GLN A 72 15.09 -1.18 0.09
N LYS A 73 14.02 -1.70 -0.54
CA LYS A 73 12.74 -1.03 -0.79
C LYS A 73 11.52 -1.85 -0.37
N SER A 74 11.69 -3.05 0.16
CA SER A 74 10.60 -3.95 0.55
C SER A 74 10.94 -4.77 1.80
N TRP A 75 9.90 -5.31 2.45
CA TRP A 75 10.09 -6.21 3.59
C TRP A 75 10.02 -7.68 3.19
N MET A 76 10.84 -8.50 3.85
CA MET A 76 10.70 -9.94 3.88
C MET A 76 10.35 -10.38 5.29
N LEU A 77 9.18 -11.00 5.38
CA LEU A 77 8.54 -11.40 6.63
C LEU A 77 8.48 -12.92 6.69
N PHE A 78 8.44 -13.48 7.89
CA PHE A 78 8.55 -14.93 8.08
C PHE A 78 7.37 -15.47 8.89
N THR A 79 6.68 -16.46 8.31
CA THR A 79 5.62 -17.21 8.99
C THR A 79 6.19 -18.53 9.48
N LYS A 80 6.14 -18.78 10.80
CA LYS A 80 6.62 -20.04 11.36
C LYS A 80 5.67 -21.19 10.98
N VAL A 81 6.21 -22.24 10.40
CA VAL A 81 5.47 -23.47 10.05
C VAL A 81 6.11 -24.70 10.68
N GLY A 82 5.34 -25.78 10.86
CA GLY A 82 5.84 -27.02 11.48
C GLY A 82 6.68 -27.92 10.57
N SER A 83 6.56 -27.76 9.26
CA SER A 83 7.25 -28.56 8.25
C SER A 83 7.64 -27.71 7.04
N PRO A 84 8.75 -28.03 6.34
CA PRO A 84 9.11 -27.34 5.10
C PRO A 84 8.03 -27.54 4.01
N PRO A 85 7.93 -26.62 3.04
CA PRO A 85 7.01 -26.79 1.92
C PRO A 85 7.40 -28.00 1.06
N PRO A 86 6.42 -28.60 0.33
CA PRO A 86 6.70 -29.58 -0.72
C PRO A 86 7.66 -29.00 -1.78
N TRP A 87 8.41 -29.86 -2.47
CA TRP A 87 9.33 -29.43 -3.53
C TRP A 87 8.59 -29.04 -4.81
N GLU A 88 7.33 -29.45 -4.94
CA GLU A 88 6.44 -29.15 -6.03
C GLU A 88 6.06 -27.66 -6.09
N LEU A 89 5.94 -27.14 -7.31
CA LEU A 89 5.56 -25.76 -7.59
C LEU A 89 4.07 -25.53 -7.34
N THR A 90 3.75 -25.25 -6.09
CA THR A 90 2.36 -25.09 -5.62
C THR A 90 1.97 -23.64 -5.36
N SER A 91 2.91 -22.69 -5.47
CA SER A 91 2.69 -21.26 -5.26
C SER A 91 2.75 -20.46 -6.57
N ALA A 92 1.96 -19.38 -6.64
CA ALA A 92 2.01 -18.42 -7.75
C ALA A 92 3.33 -17.63 -7.82
N ILE A 93 4.03 -17.50 -6.69
CA ILE A 93 5.35 -16.88 -6.60
C ILE A 93 6.37 -18.01 -6.53
N TRP A 94 7.22 -18.12 -7.54
CA TRP A 94 8.25 -19.15 -7.61
C TRP A 94 9.62 -18.64 -7.16
N HIS A 95 9.99 -17.44 -7.60
CA HIS A 95 11.29 -16.82 -7.31
C HIS A 95 11.08 -15.35 -6.98
N PHE A 96 11.97 -14.85 -6.13
CA PHE A 96 12.23 -13.44 -5.93
C PHE A 96 13.74 -13.25 -5.93
N GLY A 97 14.21 -12.02 -6.12
CA GLY A 97 15.63 -11.76 -6.26
C GLY A 97 15.99 -10.35 -5.85
N TRP A 98 17.30 -10.12 -5.77
CA TRP A 98 17.90 -8.82 -5.52
C TRP A 98 18.41 -8.27 -6.85
N GLY A 99 18.11 -6.99 -7.11
CA GLY A 99 18.87 -6.19 -8.08
C GLY A 99 20.00 -5.50 -7.33
N ALA A 100 21.23 -5.63 -7.80
CA ALA A 100 22.30 -4.75 -7.34
C ALA A 100 22.04 -3.37 -7.97
N GLU A 101 21.94 -2.33 -7.14
CA GLU A 101 22.04 -0.93 -7.57
C GLU A 101 23.50 -0.48 -7.47
#